data_AF-A0A7K2Y715-F1
#
_entry.id   AF-A0A7K2Y715-F1
#
_cell.length_a   1.000
_cell.length_b   1.000
_cell.length_c   1.000
_cell.angle_alpha   90.00
_cell.angle_beta   90.00
_cell.angle_gamma   90.00
#
_symmetry.space_group_name_H-M   'P 1'
#
loop_
_entity.id
_entity.type
_entity.pdbx_description
1 polymer ?
#
loop_
_entity_poly.entity_id
_entity_poly.type
_entity_poly.pdbx_seq_one_letter_code
_entity_poly.pdbx_strand_id
1 'polypeptide(L)'
;RAAAEDLARAEQAEAEAERLRAAAQKARAETKKWAAETGRQAETAARAEAGKQAAEKAAAEAARAAAAVRYETAMVEARVQQAEDYARLAPRERSERQVARMILAIGGDPEAVPLSTIMDVLNVKQTAAGDIRRAAVDKLDGGYRPTELETFLDARA
;
A
#
# COMPACT_ATOMS: atom_id res chain seq x y z
N ARG A 1 47.77 6.30 -83.86
CA ARG A 1 48.35 6.43 -82.49
C ARG A 1 47.32 7.07 -81.55
N ALA A 2 46.79 8.27 -81.85
CA ALA A 2 45.72 8.90 -81.08
C ALA A 2 44.49 8.01 -80.78
N ALA A 3 43.90 7.35 -81.80
CA ALA A 3 42.71 6.50 -81.59
C ALA A 3 42.94 5.28 -80.67
N ALA A 4 44.18 4.78 -80.57
CA ALA A 4 44.51 3.67 -79.67
C ALA A 4 44.75 4.16 -78.23
N GLU A 5 45.30 5.36 -78.07
CA GLU A 5 45.46 6.02 -76.77
C GLU A 5 44.10 6.45 -76.19
N ASP A 6 43.17 6.91 -77.03
CA ASP A 6 41.80 7.25 -76.63
C ASP A 6 41.01 6.02 -76.16
N LEU A 7 41.16 4.88 -76.86
CA LEU A 7 40.51 3.62 -76.47
C LEU A 7 41.04 3.11 -75.12
N ALA A 8 42.37 3.11 -74.94
CA ALA A 8 43.00 2.71 -73.69
C ALA A 8 42.60 3.60 -72.51
N ARG A 9 42.44 4.91 -72.75
CA ARG A 9 41.97 5.86 -71.72
C ARG A 9 40.49 5.66 -71.39
N ALA A 10 39.65 5.31 -72.37
CA ALA A 10 38.26 4.96 -72.14
C ALA A 10 38.11 3.67 -71.30
N GLU A 11 38.88 2.62 -71.63
CA GLU A 11 38.90 1.37 -70.87
C GLU A 11 39.37 1.57 -69.42
N GLN A 12 40.39 2.40 -69.21
CA GLN A 12 40.86 2.76 -67.86
C GLN A 12 39.79 3.52 -67.06
N ALA A 13 39.08 4.45 -67.70
CA ALA A 13 38.01 5.20 -67.06
C ALA A 13 36.81 4.32 -66.67
N GLU A 14 36.45 3.33 -67.51
CA GLU A 14 35.40 2.37 -67.19
C GLU A 14 35.80 1.46 -66.04
N ALA A 15 37.03 0.93 -66.04
CA ALA A 15 37.55 0.11 -64.95
C ALA A 15 37.61 0.87 -63.62
N GLU A 16 37.97 2.15 -63.65
CA GLU A 16 37.95 3.01 -62.47
C GLU A 16 36.52 3.28 -61.99
N ALA A 17 35.58 3.57 -62.91
CA ALA A 17 34.18 3.75 -62.58
C ALA A 17 33.56 2.49 -61.96
N GLU A 18 33.92 1.31 -62.45
CA GLU A 18 33.46 0.03 -61.88
C GLU A 18 34.04 -0.19 -60.47
N ARG A 19 35.34 0.10 -60.26
CA ARG A 19 35.97 0.04 -58.93
C ARG A 19 35.28 0.98 -57.94
N LEU A 20 34.98 2.21 -58.35
CA LEU A 20 34.27 3.19 -57.52
C LEU A 20 32.86 2.73 -57.18
N ARG A 21 32.12 2.15 -58.14
CA ARG A 21 30.78 1.57 -57.90
C ARG A 21 30.85 0.40 -56.92
N ALA A 22 31.82 -0.49 -57.07
CA ALA A 22 32.02 -1.63 -56.17
C ALA A 22 32.39 -1.17 -54.75
N ALA A 23 33.28 -0.17 -54.62
CA ALA A 23 33.63 0.43 -53.33
C ALA A 23 32.41 1.10 -52.66
N ALA A 24 31.62 1.86 -53.42
CA ALA A 24 30.40 2.49 -52.92
C ALA A 24 29.34 1.47 -52.46
N GLN A 25 29.19 0.34 -53.17
CA GLN A 25 28.30 -0.74 -52.74
C GLN A 25 28.77 -1.40 -51.44
N LYS A 26 30.07 -1.67 -51.30
CA LYS A 26 30.65 -2.21 -50.06
C LYS A 26 30.43 -1.26 -48.88
N ALA A 27 30.72 0.02 -49.05
CA ALA A 27 30.51 1.03 -48.01
C ALA A 27 29.04 1.09 -47.58
N ARG A 28 28.09 1.08 -48.53
CA ARG A 28 26.65 1.04 -48.22
C ARG A 28 26.25 -0.24 -47.48
N ALA A 29 26.81 -1.39 -47.85
CA ALA A 29 26.53 -2.65 -47.18
C ALA A 29 27.06 -2.65 -45.73
N GLU A 30 28.25 -2.10 -45.49
CA GLU A 30 28.82 -1.95 -44.16
C GLU A 30 28.02 -0.98 -43.29
N THR A 31 27.62 0.18 -43.83
CA THR A 31 26.73 1.11 -43.12
C THR A 31 25.41 0.45 -42.74
N LYS A 32 24.82 -0.34 -43.64
CA LYS A 32 23.58 -1.09 -43.35
C LYS A 32 23.78 -2.12 -42.24
N LYS A 33 24.89 -2.85 -42.25
CA LYS A 33 25.22 -3.83 -41.20
C LYS A 33 25.38 -3.15 -39.84
N TRP A 34 26.14 -2.05 -39.80
CA TRP A 34 26.34 -1.29 -38.57
C TRP A 34 25.04 -0.69 -38.02
N ALA A 35 24.19 -0.13 -38.89
CA ALA A 35 22.86 0.36 -38.51
C ALA A 35 21.96 -0.77 -37.96
N ALA A 36 22.01 -1.96 -38.56
CA ALA A 36 21.24 -3.11 -38.09
C ALA A 36 21.76 -3.68 -36.76
N GLU A 37 23.08 -3.63 -36.52
CA GLU A 37 23.68 -4.07 -35.26
C GLU A 37 23.37 -3.09 -34.12
N THR A 38 23.54 -1.79 -34.35
CA THR A 38 23.18 -0.74 -33.39
C THR A 38 21.68 -0.77 -33.07
N GLY A 39 20.81 -0.99 -34.07
CA GLY A 39 19.38 -1.19 -33.85
C GLY A 39 19.07 -2.39 -32.95
N ARG A 40 19.72 -3.54 -33.18
CA ARG A 40 19.55 -4.74 -32.34
C ARG A 40 20.04 -4.54 -30.92
N GLN A 41 21.16 -3.84 -30.74
CA GLN A 41 21.69 -3.51 -29.41
C GLN A 41 20.74 -2.57 -28.66
N ALA A 42 20.22 -1.53 -29.33
CA ALA A 42 19.25 -0.61 -28.75
C ALA A 42 17.95 -1.33 -28.33
N GLU A 43 17.43 -2.23 -29.17
CA GLU A 43 16.25 -3.01 -28.84
C GLU A 43 16.49 -3.94 -27.64
N THR A 44 17.64 -4.61 -27.59
CA THR A 44 18.00 -5.48 -26.47
C THR A 44 18.11 -4.69 -25.16
N ALA A 45 18.74 -3.52 -25.20
CA ALA A 45 18.85 -2.63 -24.06
C ALA A 45 17.47 -2.12 -23.60
N ALA A 46 16.60 -1.72 -24.52
CA ALA A 46 15.24 -1.28 -24.21
C ALA A 46 14.41 -2.40 -23.56
N ARG A 47 14.51 -3.64 -24.07
CA ARG A 47 13.82 -4.81 -23.48
C ARG A 47 14.36 -5.12 -22.08
N ALA A 48 15.67 -5.08 -21.89
CA ALA A 48 16.29 -5.31 -20.58
C ALA A 48 15.82 -4.25 -19.56
N GLU A 49 15.76 -2.98 -19.96
CA GLU A 49 15.31 -1.89 -19.10
C GLU A 49 13.82 -2.01 -18.76
N ALA A 50 12.97 -2.31 -19.74
CA ALA A 50 11.56 -2.59 -19.50
C ALA A 50 11.37 -3.78 -18.55
N GLY A 51 12.19 -4.83 -18.68
CA GLY A 51 12.19 -5.97 -17.77
C GLY A 51 12.54 -5.60 -16.33
N LYS A 52 13.56 -4.76 -16.12
CA LYS A 52 13.91 -4.25 -14.79
C LYS A 52 12.78 -3.43 -14.18
N GLN A 53 12.22 -2.49 -14.93
CA GLN A 53 11.11 -1.65 -14.45
C GLN A 53 9.87 -2.49 -14.10
N ALA A 54 9.57 -3.52 -14.88
CA ALA A 54 8.48 -4.44 -14.57
C ALA A 54 8.77 -5.24 -13.28
N ALA A 55 9.99 -5.74 -13.11
CA ALA A 55 10.39 -6.46 -11.90
C ALA A 55 10.35 -5.57 -10.65
N GLU A 56 10.82 -4.33 -10.74
CA GLU A 56 10.77 -3.36 -9.65
C GLU A 56 9.34 -3.02 -9.24
N LYS A 57 8.45 -2.80 -10.22
CA LYS A 57 7.01 -2.59 -9.95
C LYS A 57 6.38 -3.79 -9.26
N ALA A 58 6.63 -4.99 -9.77
CA ALA A 58 6.10 -6.23 -9.17
C ALA A 58 6.62 -6.42 -7.74
N ALA A 59 7.90 -6.14 -7.49
CA ALA A 59 8.49 -6.21 -6.15
C ALA A 59 7.86 -5.18 -5.19
N ALA A 60 7.64 -3.94 -5.66
CA ALA A 60 7.01 -2.89 -4.87
C ALA A 60 5.54 -3.23 -4.54
N GLU A 61 4.79 -3.77 -5.50
CA GLU A 61 3.40 -4.22 -5.28
C GLU A 61 3.33 -5.39 -4.29
N ALA A 62 4.22 -6.39 -4.43
CA ALA A 62 4.31 -7.50 -3.50
C ALA A 62 4.65 -7.03 -2.08
N ALA A 63 5.58 -6.06 -1.95
CA ALA A 63 5.93 -5.48 -0.65
C ALA A 63 4.74 -4.74 -0.01
N ARG A 64 3.98 -3.96 -0.80
CA ARG A 64 2.77 -3.29 -0.33
C ARG A 64 1.69 -4.27 0.11
N ALA A 65 1.45 -5.31 -0.67
CA ALA A 65 0.48 -6.35 -0.32
C ALA A 65 0.88 -7.07 0.97
N ALA A 66 2.15 -7.44 1.13
CA ALA A 66 2.64 -8.06 2.36
C ALA A 66 2.49 -7.13 3.58
N ALA A 67 2.76 -5.83 3.43
CA ALA A 67 2.56 -4.85 4.49
C ALA A 67 1.07 -4.70 4.87
N ALA A 68 0.18 -4.68 3.89
CA ALA A 68 -1.27 -4.61 4.12
C ALA A 68 -1.76 -5.83 4.90
N VAL A 69 -1.36 -7.04 4.51
CA VAL A 69 -1.73 -8.28 5.23
C VAL A 69 -1.22 -8.24 6.68
N ARG A 70 0.03 -7.84 6.92
CA ARG A 70 0.56 -7.72 8.29
C ARG A 70 -0.21 -6.73 9.14
N TYR A 71 -0.58 -5.60 8.55
CA TYR A 71 -1.40 -4.59 9.23
C TYR A 71 -2.78 -5.15 9.57
N GLU A 72 -3.45 -5.81 8.63
CA GLU A 72 -4.75 -6.44 8.87
C GLU A 72 -4.68 -7.51 9.95
N THR A 73 -3.65 -8.37 9.93
CA THR A 73 -3.42 -9.36 10.98
C THR A 73 -3.24 -8.70 12.35
N ALA A 74 -2.39 -7.66 12.44
CA ALA A 74 -2.18 -6.95 13.70
C ALA A 74 -3.47 -6.30 14.24
N MET A 75 -4.32 -5.76 13.36
CA MET A 75 -5.62 -5.20 13.75
C MET A 75 -6.58 -6.27 14.24
N VAL A 76 -6.60 -7.45 13.61
CA VAL A 76 -7.40 -8.59 14.06
C VAL A 76 -6.92 -9.07 15.43
N GLU A 77 -5.61 -9.26 15.61
CA GLU A 77 -5.02 -9.67 16.88
C GLU A 77 -5.33 -8.67 18.00
N ALA A 78 -5.21 -7.37 17.74
CA ALA A 78 -5.57 -6.32 18.70
C ALA A 78 -7.05 -6.39 19.10
N ARG A 79 -7.96 -6.66 18.16
CA ARG A 79 -9.39 -6.84 18.46
C ARG A 79 -9.67 -8.10 19.26
N VAL A 80 -8.98 -9.20 18.96
CA VAL A 80 -9.07 -10.45 19.75
C VAL A 80 -8.61 -10.19 21.18
N GLN A 81 -7.46 -9.52 21.35
CA GLN A 81 -6.95 -9.17 22.67
C GLN A 81 -7.95 -8.30 23.46
N GLN A 82 -8.53 -7.27 22.83
CA GLN A 82 -9.57 -6.45 23.46
C GLN A 82 -10.79 -7.27 23.86
N ALA A 83 -11.20 -8.24 23.05
CA ALA A 83 -12.33 -9.12 23.36
C ALA A 83 -12.01 -10.06 24.52
N GLU A 84 -10.81 -10.63 24.58
CA GLU A 84 -10.35 -11.43 25.71
C GLU A 84 -10.29 -10.62 27.00
N ASP A 85 -9.71 -9.42 26.94
CA ASP A 85 -9.60 -8.54 28.10
C ASP A 85 -10.97 -8.14 28.62
N TYR A 86 -11.92 -7.83 27.71
CA TYR A 86 -13.30 -7.58 28.08
C TYR A 86 -13.98 -8.81 28.68
N ALA A 87 -13.74 -10.01 28.15
CA ALA A 87 -14.29 -11.26 28.66
C ALA A 87 -13.74 -11.61 30.06
N ARG A 88 -12.49 -11.23 30.36
CA ARG A 88 -11.85 -11.41 31.67
C ARG A 88 -12.42 -10.48 32.75
N LEU A 89 -13.05 -9.36 32.38
CA LEU A 89 -13.67 -8.46 33.35
C LEU A 89 -14.79 -9.15 34.13
N ALA A 90 -14.83 -8.90 35.44
CA ALA A 90 -15.94 -9.32 36.29
C ALA A 90 -17.24 -8.59 35.86
N PRO A 91 -18.43 -9.18 36.09
CA PRO A 91 -19.71 -8.55 35.72
C PRO A 91 -19.85 -7.12 36.27
N ARG A 92 -19.43 -6.90 37.51
CA ARG A 92 -19.44 -5.58 38.15
C ARG A 92 -18.54 -4.57 37.43
N GLU A 93 -17.33 -4.97 37.04
CA GLU A 93 -16.40 -4.09 36.33
C GLU A 93 -16.93 -3.69 34.95
N ARG A 94 -17.63 -4.60 34.26
CA ARG A 94 -18.29 -4.28 32.99
C ARG A 94 -19.39 -3.25 33.17
N SER A 95 -20.23 -3.39 34.20
CA SER A 95 -21.25 -2.41 34.56
C SER A 95 -20.67 -1.03 34.87
N GLU A 96 -19.58 -0.97 35.65
CA GLU A 96 -18.90 0.30 35.95
C GLU A 96 -18.36 0.97 34.68
N ARG A 97 -17.75 0.21 33.76
CA ARG A 97 -17.27 0.75 32.49
C ARG A 97 -18.40 1.18 31.57
N GLN A 98 -19.51 0.45 31.54
CA GLN A 98 -20.70 0.81 30.77
C GLN A 98 -21.28 2.14 31.27
N VAL A 99 -21.40 2.33 32.59
CA VAL A 99 -21.85 3.61 33.15
C VAL A 99 -20.83 4.72 32.89
N ALA A 100 -19.52 4.45 32.96
CA ALA A 100 -18.49 5.43 32.60
C ALA A 100 -18.63 5.90 31.14
N ARG A 101 -18.97 4.99 30.22
CA ARG A 101 -19.27 5.33 28.82
C ARG A 101 -20.54 6.15 28.68
N MET A 102 -21.60 5.83 29.41
CA MET A 102 -22.83 6.63 29.44
C MET A 102 -22.55 8.07 29.90
N ILE A 103 -21.73 8.25 30.94
CA ILE A 103 -21.31 9.57 31.43
C ILE A 103 -20.54 10.34 30.35
N LEU A 104 -19.58 9.68 29.69
CA LEU A 104 -18.81 10.31 28.61
C LEU A 104 -19.69 10.70 27.41
N ALA A 105 -20.66 9.85 27.04
CA ALA A 105 -21.54 10.09 25.90
C ALA A 105 -22.40 11.35 26.06
N ILE A 106 -22.72 11.74 27.30
CA ILE A 106 -23.50 12.95 27.61
C ILE A 106 -22.63 14.17 27.96
N GLY A 107 -21.32 14.11 27.73
CA GLY A 107 -20.40 15.23 27.94
C GLY A 107 -19.61 15.19 29.25
N GLY A 108 -19.63 14.07 29.97
CA GLY A 108 -18.75 13.83 31.12
C GLY A 108 -19.33 14.22 32.48
N ASP A 109 -20.57 14.70 32.56
CA ASP A 109 -21.25 14.99 33.83
C ASP A 109 -21.91 13.73 34.40
N PRO A 110 -21.46 13.21 35.56
CA PRO A 110 -22.04 12.02 36.17
C PRO A 110 -23.50 12.19 36.60
N GLU A 111 -23.90 13.39 37.02
CA GLU A 111 -25.26 13.66 37.51
C GLU A 111 -26.27 13.84 36.38
N ALA A 112 -25.79 14.12 35.17
CA ALA A 112 -26.62 14.16 33.98
C ALA A 112 -27.06 12.76 33.51
N VAL A 113 -26.46 11.66 34.04
CA VAL A 113 -26.99 10.29 33.88
C VAL A 113 -27.95 9.98 35.05
N PRO A 114 -29.27 9.86 34.80
CA PRO A 114 -30.23 9.54 35.86
C PRO A 114 -30.00 8.14 36.43
N LEU A 115 -30.14 7.98 37.74
CA LEU A 115 -30.04 6.66 38.39
C LEU A 115 -31.07 5.66 37.84
N SER A 116 -32.26 6.13 37.47
CA SER A 116 -33.29 5.29 36.83
C SER A 116 -32.79 4.69 35.51
N THR A 117 -32.09 5.48 34.69
CA THR A 117 -31.52 4.99 33.44
C THR A 117 -30.47 3.90 33.68
N ILE A 118 -29.62 4.07 34.70
CA ILE A 118 -28.63 3.05 35.08
C ILE A 118 -29.33 1.78 35.60
N MET A 119 -30.38 1.94 36.41
CA MET A 119 -31.18 0.83 36.93
C MET A 119 -31.82 0.02 35.79
N ASP A 120 -32.40 0.70 34.80
CA ASP A 120 -33.08 0.07 33.67
C ASP A 120 -32.08 -0.68 32.77
N VAL A 121 -30.96 -0.03 32.42
CA VAL A 121 -29.92 -0.61 31.54
C VAL A 121 -29.23 -1.81 32.19
N LEU A 122 -28.90 -1.73 33.48
CA LEU A 122 -28.17 -2.78 34.18
C LEU A 122 -29.07 -3.77 34.92
N ASN A 123 -30.39 -3.52 34.96
CA ASN A 123 -31.37 -4.27 35.76
C ASN A 123 -30.94 -4.39 37.24
N VAL A 124 -30.57 -3.28 37.86
CA VAL A 124 -30.12 -3.21 39.26
C VAL A 124 -31.01 -2.29 40.10
N LYS A 125 -30.93 -2.45 41.42
CA LYS A 125 -31.64 -1.57 42.37
C LYS A 125 -30.92 -0.22 42.52
N GLN A 126 -31.65 0.79 42.97
CA GLN A 126 -31.17 2.16 43.12
C GLN A 126 -29.85 2.31 43.90
N THR A 127 -29.69 1.59 45.02
CA THR A 127 -28.44 1.60 45.80
C THR A 127 -27.26 1.07 44.98
N ALA A 128 -27.43 -0.05 44.28
CA ALA A 128 -26.40 -0.60 43.42
C ALA A 128 -26.10 0.32 42.21
N ALA A 129 -27.12 0.95 41.62
CA ALA A 129 -26.91 1.94 40.55
C ALA A 129 -26.07 3.13 41.03
N GLY A 130 -26.34 3.63 42.24
CA GLY A 130 -25.56 4.72 42.84
C GLY A 130 -24.10 4.34 43.10
N ASP A 131 -23.86 3.13 43.61
CA ASP A 131 -22.50 2.61 43.85
C ASP A 131 -21.73 2.42 42.54
N ILE A 132 -22.38 1.87 41.50
CA ILE A 132 -21.78 1.69 40.18
C ILE A 132 -21.45 3.03 39.53
N ARG A 133 -22.33 4.03 39.65
CA ARG A 133 -22.08 5.39 39.14
C ARG A 133 -20.86 6.02 39.81
N ARG A 134 -20.71 5.86 41.13
CA ARG A 134 -19.53 6.35 41.85
C ARG A 134 -18.26 5.67 41.38
N ALA A 135 -18.27 4.34 41.30
CA ALA A 135 -17.13 3.58 40.82
C ALA A 135 -16.79 3.89 39.34
N ALA A 136 -17.78 4.24 38.53
CA ALA A 136 -17.58 4.70 37.16
C ALA A 136 -16.85 6.06 37.11
N VAL A 137 -17.19 7.00 37.99
CA VAL A 137 -16.46 8.28 38.14
C VAL A 137 -15.03 8.02 38.57
N ASP A 138 -14.80 7.17 39.57
CA ASP A 138 -13.46 6.80 40.03
C ASP A 138 -12.61 6.22 38.88
N LYS A 139 -13.22 5.44 37.96
CA LYS A 139 -12.53 4.95 36.75
C LYS A 139 -12.20 6.08 35.78
N LEU A 140 -13.11 7.02 35.55
CA LEU A 140 -12.88 8.16 34.65
C LEU A 140 -11.73 9.04 35.17
N ASP A 141 -11.72 9.31 36.47
CA ASP A 141 -10.66 10.03 37.17
C ASP A 141 -9.33 9.25 37.12
N GLY A 142 -9.40 7.92 37.21
CA GLY A 142 -8.29 7.00 37.00
C GLY A 142 -7.78 6.92 35.55
N GLY A 143 -8.33 7.71 34.63
CA GLY A 143 -7.87 7.80 33.24
C GLY A 143 -8.47 6.75 32.32
N TYR A 144 -9.57 6.09 32.69
CA TYR A 144 -10.27 5.17 31.81
C TYR A 144 -10.61 5.84 30.47
N ARG A 145 -10.29 5.14 29.38
CA ARG A 145 -10.67 5.49 28.01
C ARG A 145 -11.33 4.27 27.38
N PRO A 146 -12.55 4.41 26.82
CA PRO A 146 -13.23 3.31 26.17
C PRO A 146 -12.40 2.73 25.03
N THR A 147 -12.40 1.40 24.89
CA THR A 147 -11.80 0.74 23.73
C THR A 147 -12.71 0.81 22.51
N GLU A 148 -12.17 0.51 21.32
CA GLU A 148 -12.97 0.40 20.10
C GLU A 148 -14.06 -0.66 20.24
N LEU A 149 -13.74 -1.80 20.86
CA LEU A 149 -14.71 -2.86 21.12
C LEU A 149 -15.85 -2.40 22.03
N GLU A 150 -15.54 -1.74 23.14
CA GLU A 150 -16.55 -1.25 24.09
C GLU A 150 -17.47 -0.21 23.44
N THR A 151 -16.92 0.66 22.59
CA THR A 151 -17.70 1.64 21.81
C THR A 151 -18.61 0.96 20.78
N PHE A 152 -18.13 -0.10 20.12
CA PHE A 152 -18.91 -0.85 19.15
C PHE A 152 -20.07 -1.64 19.79
N LEU A 153 -19.88 -2.18 20.99
CA LEU A 153 -20.93 -2.90 21.71
C LEU A 153 -22.09 -1.97 22.10
N ASP A 154 -21.79 -0.75 22.52
CA ASP A 154 -22.82 0.24 22.89
C ASP A 154 -23.65 0.69 21.68
N ALA A 155 -23.06 0.79 20.48
CA ALA A 155 -23.78 1.15 19.26
C ALA A 155 -24.79 0.08 18.80
N ARG A 156 -24.76 -1.11 19.39
CA ARG A 156 -25.63 -2.25 19.08
C ARG A 156 -26.63 -2.59 20.19
N ALA A 157 -26.51 -1.96 21.36
CA ALA A 157 -27.37 -2.15 22.52
C ALA A 157 -28.55 -1.17 22.49
#